data_AF-A0AAU4CHV2-F1
#
_entry.id   AF-A0AAU4CHV2-F1
#
_cell.length_a   1.000
_cell.length_b   1.000
_cell.length_c   1.000
_cell.angle_alpha   90.00
_cell.angle_beta   90.00
_cell.angle_gamma   90.00
#
_symmetry.space_group_name_H-M   'P 1'
#
loop_
_entity.id
_entity.type
_entity.pdbx_description
1 polymer ?
#
loop_
_entity_poly.entity_id
_entity_poly.type
_entity_poly.pdbx_seq_one_letter_code
_entity_poly.pdbx_strand_id
1 'polypeptide(L)'
;MLAVNSGGRRKTLAMVFAVAVCTTVLTWQGASAAHAANPYDGADPAATGCSSNAKTLASAPLYLPNTTSQAGTIEMRYSNTCMTQWIRVHSNRTSCSGEPCRNLAEITRPAGADGPALTVGRGSVAAGEPYQWSLMVYTPNTRSCGTGNADTGSGTAYPYGEWGRQICG
;
A
#
# COMPACT_ATOMS: atom_id res chain seq x y z
N MET A 1 -40.18 86.61 5.59
CA MET A 1 -39.84 85.52 6.52
C MET A 1 -40.84 84.40 6.30
N LEU A 2 -40.32 83.18 6.03
CA LEU A 2 -40.95 81.86 6.22
C LEU A 2 -42.22 81.59 5.37
N ALA A 3 -42.40 80.45 4.69
CA ALA A 3 -41.66 79.20 4.55
C ALA A 3 -42.25 78.49 3.30
N VAL A 4 -41.49 77.69 2.53
CA VAL A 4 -41.48 76.20 2.56
C VAL A 4 -42.88 75.61 2.27
N ASN A 5 -43.13 74.70 1.34
CA ASN A 5 -42.30 73.70 0.68
C ASN A 5 -42.94 73.28 -0.64
N SER A 6 -42.09 72.98 -1.63
CA SER A 6 -42.44 72.36 -2.90
C SER A 6 -42.58 70.84 -2.72
N GLY A 7 -43.45 70.21 -3.52
CA GLY A 7 -43.28 68.78 -3.84
C GLY A 7 -44.52 67.91 -3.70
N GLY A 8 -45.57 68.19 -4.47
CA GLY A 8 -46.69 67.27 -4.69
C GLY A 8 -46.50 66.42 -5.95
N ARG A 9 -46.93 65.16 -5.85
CA ARG A 9 -47.38 64.22 -6.91
C ARG A 9 -46.35 63.56 -7.85
N ARG A 10 -46.04 62.32 -7.45
CA ARG A 10 -46.21 61.04 -8.18
C ARG A 10 -46.12 61.10 -9.72
N LYS A 11 -45.08 60.48 -10.28
CA LYS A 11 -45.15 59.74 -11.56
C LYS A 11 -44.34 58.44 -11.49
N THR A 12 -44.96 57.44 -12.07
CA THR A 12 -44.75 55.98 -12.07
C THR A 12 -43.50 55.53 -12.85
N LEU A 13 -43.20 54.22 -12.74
CA LEU A 13 -42.39 53.35 -13.61
C LEU A 13 -40.91 53.20 -13.15
N ALA A 14 -40.31 52.02 -13.03
CA ALA A 14 -40.68 50.68 -13.47
C ALA A 14 -40.05 49.63 -12.53
N MET A 15 -40.75 48.51 -12.33
CA MET A 15 -40.17 47.27 -11.83
C MET A 15 -39.08 46.79 -12.78
N VAL A 16 -37.92 46.41 -12.24
CA VAL A 16 -37.03 45.45 -12.87
C VAL A 16 -36.70 44.40 -11.81
N PHE A 17 -37.50 43.34 -11.76
CA PHE A 17 -37.12 42.10 -11.09
C PHE A 17 -36.15 41.37 -12.02
N ALA A 18 -34.86 41.53 -11.80
CA ALA A 18 -33.85 40.67 -12.41
C ALA A 18 -33.91 39.30 -11.71
N VAL A 19 -34.69 38.38 -12.28
CA VAL A 19 -34.64 36.96 -11.91
C VAL A 19 -33.34 36.39 -12.49
N ALA A 20 -32.27 36.41 -11.71
CA ALA A 20 -31.05 35.68 -12.03
C ALA A 20 -31.30 34.18 -11.77
N VAL A 21 -31.69 33.46 -12.81
CA VAL A 21 -31.69 32.00 -12.84
C VAL A 21 -30.24 31.54 -12.99
N CYS A 22 -29.51 31.41 -11.87
CA CYS A 22 -28.24 30.69 -11.87
C CYS A 22 -28.55 29.19 -11.81
N THR A 23 -28.48 28.54 -12.97
CA THR A 23 -28.50 27.10 -13.12
C THR A 23 -27.37 26.48 -12.30
N THR A 24 -27.72 25.82 -11.21
CA THR A 24 -26.80 24.98 -10.44
C THR A 24 -26.47 23.74 -11.29
N VAL A 25 -25.35 23.81 -12.01
CA VAL A 25 -24.71 22.62 -12.58
C VAL A 25 -24.21 21.80 -11.40
N LEU A 26 -25.02 20.87 -10.90
CA LEU A 26 -24.53 19.81 -10.01
C LEU A 26 -23.55 18.98 -10.85
N THR A 27 -22.27 19.26 -10.69
CA THR A 27 -21.22 18.37 -11.14
C THR A 27 -21.40 17.07 -10.37
N TRP A 28 -21.90 16.06 -11.07
CA TRP A 28 -22.02 14.70 -10.57
C TRP A 28 -20.59 14.18 -10.41
N GLN A 29 -19.97 14.48 -9.27
CA GLN A 29 -18.73 13.85 -8.86
C GLN A 29 -19.08 12.39 -8.61
N GLY A 30 -18.84 11.54 -9.61
CA GLY A 30 -18.98 10.11 -9.47
C GLY A 30 -18.13 9.67 -8.29
N ALA A 31 -18.79 9.35 -7.17
CA ALA A 31 -18.14 8.67 -6.08
C ALA A 31 -17.67 7.33 -6.63
N SER A 32 -16.36 7.17 -6.79
CA SER A 32 -15.76 5.87 -7.08
C SER A 32 -16.29 4.88 -6.06
N ALA A 33 -16.91 3.79 -6.51
CA ALA A 33 -17.39 2.75 -5.63
C ALA A 33 -16.22 2.32 -4.72
N ALA A 34 -16.40 2.48 -3.41
CA ALA A 34 -15.41 2.02 -2.44
C ALA A 34 -15.31 0.50 -2.57
N HIS A 35 -14.21 0.00 -3.14
CA HIS A 35 -13.91 -1.42 -3.11
C HIS A 35 -13.77 -1.84 -1.65
N ALA A 36 -14.63 -2.76 -1.21
CA ALA A 36 -14.50 -3.38 0.10
C ALA A 36 -13.13 -4.10 0.16
N ALA A 37 -12.38 -3.86 1.22
CA ALA A 37 -11.10 -4.54 1.43
C ALA A 37 -11.33 -6.06 1.49
N ASN A 38 -10.50 -6.83 0.80
CA ASN A 38 -10.58 -8.29 0.85
C ASN A 38 -10.19 -8.75 2.28
N PRO A 39 -10.86 -9.77 2.86
CA PRO A 39 -10.55 -10.23 4.22
C PRO A 39 -9.11 -10.73 4.40
N TYR A 40 -8.41 -11.07 3.32
CA TYR A 40 -7.00 -11.47 3.37
C TYR A 40 -6.02 -10.30 3.24
N ASP A 41 -6.47 -9.11 2.86
CA ASP A 41 -5.61 -7.93 2.83
C ASP A 41 -5.14 -7.59 4.24
N GLY A 42 -3.81 -7.55 4.43
CA GLY A 42 -3.19 -7.30 5.73
C GLY A 42 -3.26 -8.49 6.70
N ALA A 43 -3.75 -9.66 6.27
CA ALA A 43 -3.78 -10.84 7.14
C ALA A 43 -2.45 -11.60 7.14
N ASP A 44 -2.16 -12.30 8.24
CA ASP A 44 -0.98 -13.18 8.35
C ASP A 44 -1.20 -14.48 7.56
N PRO A 45 -0.32 -14.84 6.61
CA PRO A 45 -0.46 -16.06 5.79
C PRO A 45 -0.35 -17.36 6.60
N ALA A 46 0.31 -17.37 7.75
CA ALA A 46 0.37 -18.52 8.64
C ALA A 46 -0.93 -18.66 9.44
N ALA A 47 -1.39 -17.57 10.05
CA ALA A 47 -2.60 -17.58 10.89
C ALA A 47 -3.89 -17.90 10.10
N THR A 48 -3.92 -17.55 8.81
CA THR A 48 -5.06 -17.81 7.91
C THR A 48 -4.99 -19.17 7.21
N GLY A 49 -3.88 -19.91 7.35
CA GLY A 49 -3.64 -21.17 6.63
C GLY A 49 -3.28 -21.00 5.15
N CYS A 50 -3.22 -19.77 4.63
CA CYS A 50 -2.89 -19.49 3.22
C CYS A 50 -1.48 -19.94 2.82
N SER A 51 -0.57 -20.02 3.79
CA SER A 51 0.81 -20.49 3.60
C SER A 51 0.95 -21.99 3.32
N SER A 52 -0.03 -22.81 3.72
CA SER A 52 0.05 -24.29 3.72
C SER A 52 0.40 -24.90 2.35
N ASN A 53 -0.14 -24.33 1.27
CA ASN A 53 0.08 -24.79 -0.11
C ASN A 53 0.62 -23.67 -1.01
N ALA A 54 1.33 -22.72 -0.42
CA ALA A 54 1.86 -21.59 -1.17
C ALA A 54 3.01 -22.01 -2.10
N LYS A 55 3.06 -21.43 -3.29
CA LYS A 55 4.17 -21.59 -4.24
C LYS A 55 5.03 -20.33 -4.29
N THR A 56 6.28 -20.44 -4.75
CA THR A 56 7.14 -19.29 -5.02
C THR A 56 6.90 -18.84 -6.46
N LEU A 57 6.51 -17.58 -6.66
CA LEU A 57 6.36 -16.96 -7.98
C LEU A 57 7.67 -16.36 -8.49
N ALA A 58 8.44 -15.76 -7.59
CA ALA A 58 9.72 -15.13 -7.87
C ALA A 58 10.65 -15.28 -6.66
N SER A 59 11.96 -15.30 -6.90
CA SER A 59 12.95 -15.30 -5.83
C SER A 59 14.21 -14.54 -6.23
N ALA A 60 14.91 -13.98 -5.25
CA ALA A 60 16.22 -13.37 -5.46
C ALA A 60 17.15 -13.60 -4.26
N PRO A 61 18.47 -13.65 -4.49
CA PRO A 61 19.43 -13.64 -3.40
C PRO A 61 19.45 -12.28 -2.69
N LEU A 62 19.70 -12.30 -1.38
CA LEU A 62 20.00 -11.12 -0.58
C LEU A 62 21.51 -10.99 -0.41
N TYR A 63 22.10 -9.90 -0.92
CA TYR A 63 23.53 -9.63 -0.80
C TYR A 63 23.80 -8.44 0.11
N LEU A 64 24.94 -8.45 0.79
CA LEU A 64 25.46 -7.24 1.42
C LEU A 64 25.84 -6.21 0.34
N PRO A 65 25.52 -4.91 0.52
CA PRO A 65 25.82 -3.88 -0.46
C PRO A 65 27.28 -3.88 -0.91
N ASN A 66 27.52 -3.75 -2.22
CA ASN A 66 28.84 -3.70 -2.84
C ASN A 66 29.71 -4.96 -2.60
N THR A 67 29.08 -6.11 -2.33
CA THR A 67 29.78 -7.39 -2.15
C THR A 67 29.08 -8.52 -2.91
N THR A 68 29.74 -9.66 -3.03
CA THR A 68 29.13 -10.93 -3.48
C THR A 68 28.67 -11.82 -2.33
N SER A 69 28.72 -11.32 -1.09
CA SER A 69 28.40 -12.09 0.10
C SER A 69 26.89 -12.23 0.27
N GLN A 70 26.36 -13.43 0.00
CA GLN A 70 24.95 -13.73 0.16
C GLN A 70 24.62 -13.95 1.65
N ALA A 71 23.60 -13.25 2.14
CA ALA A 71 23.12 -13.36 3.52
C ALA A 71 21.73 -13.98 3.64
N GLY A 72 21.08 -14.30 2.52
CA GLY A 72 19.76 -14.89 2.53
C GLY A 72 19.10 -14.96 1.16
N THR A 73 17.79 -15.21 1.18
CA THR A 73 16.94 -15.27 -0.01
C THR A 73 15.62 -14.55 0.28
N ILE A 74 15.12 -13.82 -0.70
CA ILE A 74 13.76 -13.27 -0.71
C ILE A 74 12.91 -14.05 -1.72
N GLU A 75 11.67 -14.34 -1.36
CA GLU A 75 10.72 -15.07 -2.17
C GLU A 75 9.39 -14.34 -2.20
N MET A 76 8.78 -14.24 -3.38
CA MET A 76 7.38 -13.90 -3.49
C MET A 76 6.55 -15.16 -3.46
N ARG A 77 5.70 -15.28 -2.46
CA ARG A 77 4.86 -16.43 -2.19
C ARG A 77 3.44 -16.15 -2.66
N TYR A 78 2.77 -17.16 -3.18
CA TYR A 78 1.39 -17.08 -3.63
C TYR A 78 0.57 -18.29 -3.19
N SER A 79 -0.63 -18.04 -2.67
CA SER A 79 -1.61 -19.08 -2.36
C SER A 79 -2.69 -19.13 -3.43
N ASN A 80 -2.82 -20.27 -4.12
CA ASN A 80 -3.94 -20.48 -5.03
C ASN A 80 -5.29 -20.59 -4.30
N THR A 81 -5.29 -20.97 -3.02
CA THR A 81 -6.50 -21.08 -2.21
C THR A 81 -7.01 -19.72 -1.75
N CYS A 82 -6.11 -18.86 -1.26
CA CYS A 82 -6.49 -17.52 -0.78
C CYS A 82 -6.38 -16.43 -1.86
N MET A 83 -5.81 -16.77 -3.02
CA MET A 83 -5.50 -15.85 -4.12
C MET A 83 -4.69 -14.63 -3.66
N THR A 84 -3.74 -14.85 -2.76
CA THR A 84 -2.95 -13.79 -2.12
C THR A 84 -1.46 -13.95 -2.38
N GLN A 85 -0.76 -12.82 -2.40
CA GLN A 85 0.69 -12.73 -2.47
C GLN A 85 1.26 -12.17 -1.16
N TRP A 86 2.49 -12.56 -0.83
CA TRP A 86 3.30 -11.96 0.24
C TRP A 86 4.79 -12.21 0.00
N ILE A 87 5.65 -11.44 0.66
CA ILE A 87 7.09 -11.67 0.66
C ILE A 87 7.46 -12.59 1.81
N ARG A 88 8.39 -13.53 1.56
CA ARG A 88 9.10 -14.30 2.57
C ARG A 88 10.61 -14.05 2.45
N VAL A 89 11.25 -13.74 3.57
CA VAL A 89 12.70 -13.57 3.69
C VAL A 89 13.25 -14.72 4.53
N HIS A 90 14.25 -15.40 3.98
CA HIS A 90 15.07 -16.39 4.67
C HIS A 90 16.45 -15.78 4.90
N SER A 91 16.85 -15.63 6.17
CA SER A 91 18.19 -15.19 6.54
C SER A 91 19.09 -16.40 6.81
N ASN A 92 20.36 -16.31 6.41
CA ASN A 92 21.38 -17.30 6.75
C ASN A 92 21.90 -17.12 8.19
N ARG A 93 21.48 -16.06 8.89
CA ARG A 93 21.83 -15.77 10.29
C ARG A 93 20.58 -15.55 11.12
N THR A 94 20.54 -16.20 12.27
CA THR A 94 19.46 -16.06 13.27
C THR A 94 19.89 -15.22 14.46
N SER A 95 21.19 -15.12 14.76
CA SER A 95 21.76 -14.28 15.83
C SER A 95 22.77 -13.26 15.31
N CYS A 96 22.64 -12.03 15.81
CA CYS A 96 23.36 -10.82 15.46
C CYS A 96 23.80 -10.14 16.76
N SER A 97 25.10 -10.19 17.06
CA SER A 97 25.70 -9.55 18.25
C SER A 97 25.09 -9.99 19.59
N GLY A 98 24.74 -11.28 19.72
CA GLY A 98 24.16 -11.85 20.94
C GLY A 98 22.63 -11.77 21.02
N GLU A 99 21.98 -11.08 20.08
CA GLU A 99 20.53 -10.95 20.00
C GLU A 99 19.98 -11.58 18.70
N PRO A 100 18.68 -11.82 18.57
CA PRO A 100 18.10 -12.25 17.29
C PRO A 100 18.27 -11.19 16.20
N CYS A 101 18.71 -11.60 14.99
CA CYS A 101 18.80 -10.69 13.84
C CYS A 101 17.43 -10.11 13.48
N ARG A 102 17.34 -8.91 12.90
CA ARG A 102 16.05 -8.32 12.50
C ARG A 102 15.88 -8.26 10.98
N ASN A 103 14.92 -8.99 10.42
CA ASN A 103 14.63 -8.94 8.98
C ASN A 103 13.32 -8.16 8.74
N LEU A 104 13.15 -7.58 7.55
CA LEU A 104 11.89 -6.98 7.11
C LEU A 104 11.41 -7.66 5.84
N ALA A 105 10.10 -7.66 5.66
CA ALA A 105 9.42 -8.05 4.44
C ALA A 105 8.19 -7.17 4.25
N GLU A 106 8.03 -6.64 3.04
CA GLU A 106 6.92 -5.78 2.65
C GLU A 106 6.48 -6.12 1.24
N ILE A 107 5.17 -6.09 1.00
CA ILE A 107 4.58 -6.26 -0.32
C ILE A 107 3.65 -5.09 -0.65
N THR A 108 3.67 -4.70 -1.92
CA THR A 108 2.80 -3.69 -2.51
C THR A 108 1.99 -4.29 -3.65
N ARG A 109 0.67 -4.12 -3.56
CA ARG A 109 -0.26 -4.27 -4.68
C ARG A 109 -0.58 -2.88 -5.24
N PRO A 110 -0.43 -2.63 -6.56
CA PRO A 110 -0.91 -1.39 -7.16
C PRO A 110 -2.45 -1.34 -7.19
N ALA A 111 -3.04 -0.17 -7.38
CA ALA A 111 -4.49 -0.05 -7.57
C ALA A 111 -4.90 -0.76 -8.87
N GLY A 112 -6.04 -1.46 -8.85
CA GLY A 112 -6.52 -2.21 -10.01
C GLY A 112 -7.79 -3.01 -9.74
N ALA A 113 -7.96 -4.10 -10.50
CA ALA A 113 -9.13 -4.98 -10.43
C ALA A 113 -9.32 -5.63 -9.04
N ASP A 114 -8.24 -5.81 -8.29
CA ASP A 114 -8.28 -6.47 -6.97
C ASP A 114 -8.41 -5.49 -5.80
N GLY A 115 -8.58 -4.19 -6.09
CA GLY A 115 -8.80 -3.15 -5.07
C GLY A 115 -7.86 -1.95 -5.18
N PRO A 116 -7.88 -1.07 -4.17
CA PRO A 116 -6.96 0.06 -4.10
C PRO A 116 -5.51 -0.41 -3.93
N ALA A 117 -4.57 0.52 -4.17
CA ALA A 117 -3.18 0.30 -3.86
C ALA A 117 -3.03 0.00 -2.36
N LEU A 118 -2.26 -1.02 -2.04
CA LEU A 118 -2.06 -1.49 -0.68
C LEU A 118 -0.61 -1.94 -0.50
N THR A 119 0.06 -1.34 0.49
CA THR A 119 1.37 -1.77 0.96
C THR A 119 1.23 -2.29 2.37
N VAL A 120 1.69 -3.51 2.61
CA VAL A 120 1.66 -4.13 3.93
C VAL A 120 2.96 -4.86 4.22
N GLY A 121 3.42 -4.70 5.45
CA GLY A 121 4.57 -5.40 6.01
C GLY A 121 4.24 -5.85 7.43
N ARG A 122 5.10 -6.68 8.02
CA ARG A 122 4.96 -7.14 9.41
C ARG A 122 5.78 -6.31 10.41
N GLY A 123 6.45 -5.26 9.94
CA GLY A 123 7.53 -4.59 10.69
C GLY A 123 8.77 -5.48 10.81
N SER A 124 9.83 -5.02 11.48
CA SER A 124 11.04 -5.84 11.62
C SER A 124 10.83 -6.87 12.72
N VAL A 125 10.85 -8.14 12.35
CA VAL A 125 10.66 -9.26 13.28
C VAL A 125 12.02 -9.91 13.60
N ALA A 126 12.12 -10.55 14.76
CA ALA A 126 13.32 -11.25 15.20
C ALA A 126 13.52 -12.54 14.38
N ALA A 127 14.75 -12.83 13.95
CA ALA A 127 15.13 -13.97 13.11
C ALA A 127 15.17 -15.30 13.88
N GLY A 128 14.48 -15.37 15.03
CA GLY A 128 14.32 -16.58 15.83
C GLY A 128 13.42 -17.64 15.17
N GLU A 129 12.75 -17.28 14.08
CA GLU A 129 12.04 -18.19 13.18
C GLU A 129 12.82 -18.32 11.87
N PRO A 130 12.93 -19.53 11.27
CA PRO A 130 13.72 -19.77 10.05
C PRO A 130 13.27 -18.97 8.83
N TYR A 131 12.07 -18.36 8.88
CA TYR A 131 11.53 -17.53 7.83
C TYR A 131 10.81 -16.32 8.44
N GLN A 132 10.88 -15.18 7.76
CA GLN A 132 10.07 -14.00 8.05
C GLN A 132 9.20 -13.67 6.87
N TRP A 133 8.03 -13.08 7.09
CA TRP A 133 7.12 -12.75 6.00
C TRP A 133 6.35 -11.44 6.21
N SER A 134 5.99 -10.81 5.10
CA SER A 134 5.04 -9.70 5.09
C SER A 134 3.63 -10.23 5.37
N LEU A 135 2.71 -9.30 5.63
CA LEU A 135 1.27 -9.61 5.55
C LEU A 135 0.89 -9.82 4.07
N MET A 136 -0.32 -10.35 3.86
CA MET A 136 -0.81 -10.70 2.52
C MET A 136 -1.53 -9.55 1.80
N VAL A 137 -1.50 -9.61 0.47
CA VAL A 137 -2.38 -8.82 -0.42
C VAL A 137 -3.14 -9.75 -1.36
N TYR A 138 -4.45 -9.58 -1.46
CA TYR A 138 -5.31 -10.30 -2.38
C TYR A 138 -5.05 -9.85 -3.83
N THR A 139 -4.68 -10.79 -4.70
CA THR A 139 -4.09 -10.49 -6.02
C THR A 139 -4.39 -11.59 -7.06
N PRO A 140 -5.65 -11.99 -7.31
CA PRO A 140 -5.96 -12.92 -8.39
C PRO A 140 -5.69 -12.34 -9.80
N ASN A 141 -5.74 -11.02 -9.98
CA ASN A 141 -5.64 -10.37 -11.29
C ASN A 141 -4.52 -9.31 -11.37
N THR A 142 -3.90 -8.98 -10.24
CA THR A 142 -2.94 -7.88 -10.12
C THR A 142 -1.56 -8.41 -9.78
N ARG A 143 -0.57 -7.99 -10.57
CA ARG A 143 0.84 -8.25 -10.27
C ARG A 143 1.28 -7.42 -9.05
N SER A 144 1.98 -8.04 -8.12
CA SER A 144 2.54 -7.35 -6.95
C SER A 144 4.06 -7.32 -6.99
N CYS A 145 4.62 -6.39 -6.23
CA CYS A 145 6.05 -6.25 -6.01
C CYS A 145 6.31 -6.15 -4.52
N GLY A 146 7.45 -6.65 -4.05
CA GLY A 146 7.81 -6.54 -2.65
C GLY A 146 9.30 -6.46 -2.43
N THR A 147 9.66 -5.99 -1.24
CA THR A 147 11.03 -5.81 -0.78
C THR A 147 11.22 -6.52 0.56
N GLY A 148 12.47 -6.57 1.00
CA GLY A 148 12.85 -7.13 2.28
C GLY A 148 14.35 -7.03 2.49
N ASN A 149 14.80 -7.35 3.68
CA ASN A 149 16.22 -7.32 4.01
C ASN A 149 16.54 -8.34 5.09
N ALA A 150 17.77 -8.84 5.10
CA ALA A 150 18.29 -9.70 6.15
C ALA A 150 19.37 -8.97 6.95
N ASP A 151 19.23 -8.91 8.27
CA ASP A 151 20.26 -8.40 9.16
C ASP A 151 21.36 -9.46 9.36
N THR A 152 22.61 -9.00 9.35
CA THR A 152 23.81 -9.83 9.49
C THR A 152 24.62 -9.50 10.75
N GLY A 153 24.19 -8.51 11.53
CA GLY A 153 24.81 -8.05 12.78
C GLY A 153 25.88 -6.98 12.56
N SER A 154 26.55 -7.02 11.42
CA SER A 154 27.51 -5.98 10.97
C SER A 154 26.96 -5.12 9.83
N GLY A 155 25.74 -5.41 9.36
CA GLY A 155 25.13 -4.75 8.21
C GLY A 155 23.86 -5.45 7.76
N THR A 156 23.31 -4.98 6.65
CA THR A 156 22.02 -5.42 6.14
C THR A 156 22.14 -5.82 4.68
N ALA A 157 21.60 -6.98 4.32
CA ALA A 157 21.55 -7.47 2.96
C ALA A 157 20.19 -7.21 2.30
N TYR A 158 20.22 -6.91 1.00
CA TYR A 158 19.05 -6.53 0.21
C TYR A 158 18.96 -7.35 -1.08
N PRO A 159 17.81 -7.38 -1.76
CA PRO A 159 17.67 -8.07 -3.05
C PRO A 159 18.71 -7.53 -4.03
N TYR A 160 19.53 -8.42 -4.57
CA TYR A 160 20.64 -8.06 -5.46
C TYR A 160 21.68 -7.09 -4.86
N GLY A 161 21.69 -6.90 -3.54
CA GLY A 161 22.60 -5.99 -2.85
C GLY A 161 22.19 -4.51 -2.88
N GLU A 162 21.02 -4.20 -3.42
CA GLU A 162 20.54 -2.83 -3.62
C GLU A 162 19.38 -2.49 -2.66
N TRP A 163 19.52 -1.40 -1.91
CA TRP A 163 18.47 -0.94 -1.02
C TRP A 163 17.20 -0.55 -1.80
N GLY A 164 16.04 -0.96 -1.30
CA GLY A 164 14.75 -0.70 -1.94
C GLY A 164 14.46 -1.52 -3.20
N ARG A 165 15.40 -2.37 -3.63
CA ARG A 165 15.18 -3.26 -4.77
C ARG A 165 14.05 -4.24 -4.47
N GLN A 166 13.20 -4.45 -5.45
CA GLN A 166 12.01 -5.29 -5.35
C GLN A 166 12.14 -6.57 -6.17
N ILE A 167 11.40 -7.59 -5.77
CA ILE A 167 11.01 -8.71 -6.63
C ILE A 167 9.52 -8.60 -6.94
N CYS A 168 9.12 -9.03 -8.14
CA CYS A 168 7.74 -8.90 -8.63
C CYS A 168 7.34 -10.14 -9.42
N GLY A 169 6.04 -10.38 -9.56
CA GLY A 169 5.49 -11.64 -10.03
C GLY A 169 3.97 -11.71 -9.90
#